data_AF-A5GRU1-F1
#
_entry.id   AF-A5GRU1-F1
#
_cell.length_a   1.000
_cell.length_b   1.000
_cell.length_c   1.000
_cell.angle_alpha   90.00
_cell.angle_beta   90.00
_cell.angle_gamma   90.00
#
_symmetry.space_group_name_H-M   'P 1'
#
loop_
_entity.id
_entity.type
_entity.pdbx_description
1 polymer ?
#
loop_
_entity_poly.entity_id
_entity_poly.type
_entity_poly.pdbx_seq_one_letter_code
_entity_poly.pdbx_strand_id
1 'polypeptide(L)' 'MTKWLRTPDAVEALGVSADFLKRHRDSHGGFFEEGKHYVLGASLNASIRWNVDECRDRIHHHGRLAREAHRQLNQLKEGN' A
#
# COMPACT_ATOMS: atom_id res chain seq x y z
N MET A 1 -18.26 5.51 -3.26
CA MET A 1 -17.57 6.66 -3.87
C MET A 1 -16.10 6.54 -3.52
N THR A 2 -15.23 6.41 -4.51
CA THR A 2 -13.78 6.29 -4.32
C THR A 2 -13.22 7.58 -3.75
N LYS A 3 -12.66 7.55 -2.52
CA LYS A 3 -12.16 8.75 -1.85
C LYS A 3 -10.66 8.93 -2.08
N TRP A 4 -10.33 9.90 -2.93
CA TRP A 4 -8.96 10.37 -3.12
C TRP A 4 -8.58 11.36 -2.02
N LEU A 5 -7.66 10.96 -1.14
CA LEU A 5 -7.27 11.72 0.05
C LEU A 5 -5.82 12.21 -0.01
N ARG A 6 -5.53 13.32 0.68
CA ARG A 6 -4.14 13.74 0.91
C ARG A 6 -3.47 12.76 1.87
N THR A 7 -2.14 12.70 1.85
CA THR A 7 -1.37 11.80 2.71
C THR A 7 -1.80 11.79 4.19
N PRO A 8 -2.01 12.93 4.90
CA PRO A 8 -2.43 12.88 6.29
C PRO A 8 -3.81 12.22 6.49
N ASP A 9 -4.77 12.54 5.62
CA ASP A 9 -6.13 12.01 5.70
C ASP A 9 -6.17 10.52 5.31
N ALA A 10 -5.33 10.11 4.36
CA ALA A 10 -5.17 8.71 3.95
C ALA A 10 -4.49 7.86 5.03
N VAL A 11 -3.49 8.41 5.73
CA VAL A 11 -2.83 7.79 6.88
C VAL A 11 -3.84 7.44 7.96
N GLU A 12 -4.71 8.39 8.32
CA GLU A 12 -5.77 8.19 9.30
C GLU A 12 -6.77 7.12 8.81
N ALA A 13 -7.22 7.22 7.55
CA ALA A 13 -8.22 6.30 7.00
C ALA A 13 -7.73 4.86 6.79
N LEU A 14 -6.41 4.66 6.63
CA LEU A 14 -5.78 3.36 6.40
C LEU A 14 -5.10 2.79 7.66
N GLY A 15 -4.86 3.60 8.69
CA GLY A 15 -4.15 3.18 9.89
C GLY A 15 -2.67 2.85 9.65
N VAL A 16 -2.01 3.54 8.72
CA VAL A 16 -0.59 3.32 8.35
C VAL A 16 0.19 4.64 8.36
N SER A 17 1.52 4.60 8.48
CA SER A 17 2.32 5.82 8.47
C SER A 17 2.43 6.48 7.09
N ALA A 18 2.67 7.79 7.05
CA ALA A 18 2.90 8.51 5.79
C ALA A 18 4.12 7.96 5.04
N ASP A 19 5.13 7.54 5.80
CA ASP A 19 6.37 6.96 5.29
C ASP A 19 6.12 5.58 4.65
N PHE A 20 5.24 4.77 5.25
CA PHE A 20 4.80 3.50 4.68
C PHE A 20 4.18 3.71 3.30
N LEU A 21 3.23 4.63 3.16
CA LEU A 21 2.61 4.93 1.87
C LEU A 21 3.66 5.34 0.83
N LYS A 22 4.50 6.34 1.16
CA LYS A 22 5.48 6.90 0.21
C LYS A 22 6.54 5.90 -0.23
N ARG A 23 7.05 5.06 0.68
CA ARG A 23 8.07 4.04 0.40
C ARG A 23 7.54 2.85 -0.38
N HIS A 24 6.26 2.52 -0.24
CA HIS A 24 5.65 1.39 -0.95
C HIS A 24 5.02 1.79 -2.28
N ARG A 25 5.35 2.97 -2.82
CA ARG A 25 5.02 3.31 -4.22
C ARG A 25 5.86 2.46 -5.17
N ASP A 26 5.28 2.11 -6.30
CA ASP A 26 5.92 1.44 -7.43
C ASP A 26 7.23 2.12 -7.85
N SER A 27 7.29 3.45 -7.82
CA SER A 27 8.49 4.23 -8.11
C SER A 27 9.66 3.98 -7.14
N HIS A 28 9.41 3.29 -6.02
CA HIS A 28 10.40 2.87 -5.01
C HIS A 28 10.48 1.33 -4.89
N GLY A 29 9.93 0.59 -5.86
CA GLY A 29 9.86 -0.87 -5.84
C GLY A 29 8.76 -1.45 -4.94
N GLY A 30 7.83 -0.61 -4.49
CA GLY A 30 6.67 -1.04 -3.71
C GLY A 30 5.48 -1.50 -4.54
N PHE A 31 4.37 -1.80 -3.86
CA PHE A 31 3.18 -2.43 -4.45
C PHE A 31 2.01 -1.45 -4.72
N PHE A 32 2.16 -0.16 -4.41
CA PHE A 32 1.19 0.86 -4.80
C PHE A 32 1.54 1.42 -6.18
N GLU A 33 0.74 1.08 -7.17
CA GLU A 33 0.82 1.58 -8.56
C GLU A 33 0.28 3.02 -8.71
N GLU A 34 1.01 3.85 -9.46
CA GLU A 34 0.58 5.18 -9.91
C GLU A 34 -0.68 5.10 -10.79
N GLY A 35 -1.58 6.08 -10.68
CA GLY A 35 -2.84 6.13 -11.42
C GLY A 35 -3.95 5.28 -10.80
N LYS A 36 -3.59 4.26 -10.00
CA LYS A 36 -4.54 3.38 -9.33
C LYS A 36 -4.64 3.64 -7.82
N HIS A 37 -3.53 3.50 -7.12
CA HIS A 37 -3.47 3.64 -5.66
C HIS A 37 -3.11 5.05 -5.24
N TYR A 38 -2.29 5.74 -6.06
CA TYR A 38 -1.94 7.13 -5.82
C TYR A 38 -1.82 7.90 -7.14
N VAL A 39 -1.97 9.22 -7.07
CA VAL A 39 -1.68 10.13 -8.18
C VAL A 39 -0.80 11.27 -7.69
N LEU A 40 0.14 11.68 -8.54
CA LEU A 40 0.97 12.86 -8.31
C LEU A 40 0.17 14.13 -8.64
N GLY A 41 0.54 15.24 -7.99
CA GLY A 41 -0.02 16.54 -8.34
C GLY A 41 0.72 17.18 -9.53
N ALA A 42 0.23 18.34 -9.97
CA ALA A 42 0.73 19.02 -11.17
C ALA A 42 2.16 19.59 -11.07
N SER A 43 2.80 19.51 -9.90
CA SER A 43 4.15 20.03 -9.65
C SER A 43 4.87 19.19 -8.60
N LEU A 44 6.20 19.33 -8.51
CA LEU A 44 7.05 18.59 -7.56
C LEU A 44 6.67 18.81 -6.08
N ASN A 45 6.12 19.98 -5.76
CA ASN A 45 5.66 20.32 -4.42
C ASN A 45 4.17 20.01 -4.18
N ALA A 46 3.43 19.60 -5.21
CA ALA A 46 2.03 19.27 -5.06
C ALA A 46 1.85 17.98 -4.24
N SER A 47 0.86 17.98 -3.35
CA SER A 47 0.64 16.82 -2.48
C SER A 47 0.10 15.62 -3.26
N ILE A 48 0.67 14.45 -3.00
CA ILE A 48 0.17 13.16 -3.50
C ILE A 48 -1.27 12.94 -3.00
N ARG A 49 -2.13 12.40 -3.87
CA ARG A 49 -3.46 11.90 -3.50
C ARG A 49 -3.47 10.38 -3.54
N TRP A 50 -4.18 9.78 -2.59
CA TRP A 50 -4.25 8.35 -2.37
C TRP A 50 -5.69 7.87 -2.51
N ASN A 51 -5.90 6.84 -3.32
CA ASN A 51 -7.15 6.13 -3.41
C ASN A 51 -7.25 5.16 -2.23
N VAL A 52 -7.97 5.57 -1.19
CA VAL A 52 -8.01 4.82 0.08
C VAL A 52 -8.58 3.42 -0.11
N ASP A 53 -9.59 3.26 -0.96
CA ASP A 53 -10.25 1.97 -1.15
C ASP A 53 -9.31 0.98 -1.85
N GLU A 54 -8.70 1.39 -2.98
CA GLU A 54 -7.71 0.57 -3.68
C GLU A 54 -6.46 0.30 -2.81
N CYS A 55 -5.99 1.31 -2.06
CA CYS A 55 -4.89 1.14 -1.12
C CYS A 55 -5.20 0.08 -0.06
N ARG A 56 -6.41 0.11 0.52
CA ARG A 56 -6.85 -0.84 1.54
C ARG A 56 -6.86 -2.27 0.98
N ASP A 57 -7.43 -2.45 -0.21
CA ASP A 57 -7.50 -3.76 -0.86
C ASP A 57 -6.10 -4.29 -1.19
N ARG A 58 -5.22 -3.42 -1.68
CA ARG A 58 -3.84 -3.80 -1.99
C ARG A 58 -3.03 -4.16 -0.74
N ILE A 59 -3.15 -3.38 0.34
CA ILE A 59 -2.54 -3.69 1.65
C ILE A 59 -3.03 -5.04 2.15
N HIS A 60 -4.34 -5.28 2.10
CA HIS A 60 -4.92 -6.53 2.57
C HIS A 60 -4.43 -7.72 1.74
N HIS A 61 -4.41 -7.60 0.41
CA HIS A 61 -3.89 -8.62 -0.49
C HIS A 61 -2.43 -8.97 -0.17
N HIS A 62 -1.55 -7.96 -0.08
CA HIS A 62 -0.14 -8.18 0.27
C HIS A 62 0.01 -8.82 1.65
N GLY A 63 -0.79 -8.39 2.63
CA GLY A 63 -0.82 -8.99 3.96
C GLY A 63 -1.24 -10.46 3.96
N ARG A 64 -2.18 -10.87 3.09
CA ARG A 64 -2.55 -12.28 2.94
C ARG A 64 -1.43 -13.11 2.36
N LEU A 65 -0.81 -12.64 1.28
CA LEU A 65 0.33 -13.32 0.62
C LEU A 65 1.47 -13.56 1.60
N ALA A 66 1.87 -12.54 2.37
CA ALA A 66 2.94 -12.67 3.35
C ALA A 66 2.64 -13.75 4.42
N ARG A 67 1.39 -13.82 4.89
CA ARG A 67 0.96 -14.83 5.87
C ARG A 67 0.86 -16.23 5.28
N GLU A 68 0.48 -16.35 4.01
CA GLU A 68 0.44 -17.62 3.31
C GLU A 68 1.85 -18.15 3.06
N ALA A 69 2.75 -17.32 2.55
CA ALA A 69 4.16 -17.65 2.38
C ALA A 69 4.79 -18.10 3.70
N HIS A 70 4.53 -17.39 4.80
CA HIS A 70 5.02 -17.79 6.12
C HIS A 70 4.49 -19.16 6.56
N ARG A 71 3.21 -19.46 6.32
CA ARG A 71 2.61 -20.78 6.63
C ARG A 71 3.26 -21.91 5.82
N GLN A 72 3.44 -21.71 4.51
CA GLN A 72 4.08 -22.69 3.64
C GLN A 72 5.54 -22.96 4.06
N LEU A 73 6.29 -21.90 4.40
CA LEU A 73 7.67 -22.03 4.88
C LEU A 73 7.76 -22.84 6.19
N ASN A 74 6.80 -22.69 7.10
CA ASN A 74 6.80 -23.47 8.34
C ASN A 74 6.47 -24.95 8.08
N GLN A 75 5.51 -25.25 7.20
CA GLN A 75 5.19 -26.63 6.81
C GLN A 75 6.39 -27.35 6.17
N LEU A 76 7.16 -26.65 5.33
CA LEU A 76 8.38 -27.20 4.72
C LEU A 76 9.48 -27.48 5.75
N LYS A 77 9.55 -26.71 6.84
CA LYS A 77 10.53 -26.93 7.93
C LYS A 77 10.14 -28.08 8.85
N GLU A 78 8.86 -28.34 9.03
CA GLU A 78 8.34 -29.41 9.89
C GLU A 78 8.31 -30.78 9.20
N GLY A 79 8.29 -30.80 7.86
CA GLY A 79 8.28 -32.02 7.06
C GLY A 79 9.65 -32.58 6.66
N ASN A 80 10.74 -32.04 7.20
CA ASN A 80 12.13 -32.42 6.91
C ASN A 80 12.87 -32.74 8.22
#